data_AF-A0A7N2LTU0-F1
#
_entry.id   AF-A0A7N2LTU0-F1
#
_cell.length_a   1.000
_cell.length_b   1.000
_cell.length_c   1.000
_cell.angle_alpha   90.00
_cell.angle_beta   90.00
_cell.angle_gamma   90.00
#
_symmetry.space_group_name_H-M   'P 1'
#
loop_
_entity.id
_entity.type
_entity.pdbx_description
1 polymer ?
#
loop_
_entity_poly.entity_id
_entity_poly.type
_entity_poly.pdbx_seq_one_letter_code
_entity_poly.pdbx_strand_id
1 'polypeptide(L)'
;MFSIFGVLLGYDSGNMCLIYLDFAAYFKNKEKFLKELILSFSVGSIVGGAIFCTARLRKLIVLLLLLIADVSAIIGCLGMSYSASSTQIYIGRGIFGVGISLMSISMPIIIIQIWPTKCKIVATTGLAYQIGLVASQLLVAGDGWRSLVNSYIWLLLPHLLLLVFVLCFMHKGVGQSQSESRVDGVFQNCKGLVASVIVQLSASVLGVKDFTKLTSILANADLSDYVTASSLLGSIVSVFLVVKLKRKVLLVTSLLLMTVELALMGFLVPNSGPTLTKVMVCSYIFTLCSVMSGLPSVYTFEAFPKEYRGVGFAIVCLLTEILQVVIFIGLDMLTIDMGFQGSIYAYAVLSLVGLVLTHFFVFETKTT
;
A
#
# COMPACT_ATOMS: atom_id res chain seq x y z
N MET A 1 16.81 -1.17 4.85
CA MET A 1 16.57 -1.83 3.54
C MET A 1 15.08 -2.03 3.30
N PHE A 2 14.39 -2.90 4.03
CA PHE A 2 12.92 -3.03 3.92
C PHE A 2 12.15 -1.76 4.34
N SER A 3 12.67 -1.05 5.35
CA SER A 3 12.19 0.29 5.68
C SER A 3 12.46 1.31 4.57
N ILE A 4 13.45 1.11 3.69
CA ILE A 4 13.66 2.03 2.55
C ILE A 4 12.53 1.82 1.54
N PHE A 5 12.20 0.58 1.22
CA PHE A 5 11.05 0.27 0.37
C PHE A 5 9.73 0.81 0.94
N GLY A 6 9.50 0.65 2.25
CA GLY A 6 8.35 1.26 2.91
C GLY A 6 8.33 2.79 2.76
N VAL A 7 9.45 3.47 3.03
CA VAL A 7 9.58 4.92 2.84
C VAL A 7 9.32 5.33 1.40
N LEU A 8 9.82 4.58 0.40
CA LEU A 8 9.58 4.83 -1.03
C LEU A 8 8.08 4.80 -1.36
N LEU A 9 7.39 3.74 -0.95
CA LEU A 9 5.93 3.61 -1.14
C LEU A 9 5.15 4.72 -0.44
N GLY A 10 5.55 5.05 0.78
CA GLY A 10 4.93 6.09 1.60
C GLY A 10 5.06 7.46 0.97
N TYR A 11 6.28 7.81 0.54
CA TYR A 11 6.58 9.09 -0.09
C TYR A 11 5.80 9.25 -1.40
N ASP A 12 5.77 8.20 -2.21
CA ASP A 12 5.01 8.20 -3.46
C ASP A 12 3.51 8.45 -3.24
N SER A 13 2.94 7.77 -2.26
CA SER A 13 1.51 7.89 -1.93
C SER A 13 1.17 9.26 -1.35
N GLY A 14 2.05 9.84 -0.52
CA GLY A 14 1.88 11.18 0.03
C GLY A 14 2.07 12.28 -1.02
N ASN A 15 3.02 12.13 -1.94
CA ASN A 15 3.20 13.09 -3.05
C ASN A 15 1.98 13.12 -3.98
N MET A 16 1.40 11.95 -4.27
CA MET A 16 0.13 11.84 -5.03
C MET A 16 -1.04 12.58 -4.36
N CYS A 17 -1.12 12.54 -3.03
CA CYS A 17 -2.10 13.30 -2.26
C CYS A 17 -1.95 14.82 -2.49
N LEU A 18 -0.73 15.33 -2.38
CA LEU A 18 -0.45 16.76 -2.55
C LEU A 18 -0.73 17.21 -3.98
N ILE A 19 -0.31 16.42 -4.97
CA ILE A 19 -0.61 16.63 -6.39
C ILE A 19 -2.12 16.75 -6.59
N TYR A 20 -2.91 15.86 -5.99
CA TYR A 20 -4.36 15.93 -6.09
C TYR A 20 -4.94 17.24 -5.54
N LEU A 21 -4.46 17.71 -4.38
CA LEU A 21 -4.95 18.93 -3.72
C LEU A 21 -4.70 20.19 -4.55
N ASP A 22 -3.51 20.33 -5.15
CA ASP A 22 -3.10 21.55 -5.85
C ASP A 22 -3.55 21.56 -7.33
N PHE A 23 -3.70 20.38 -7.96
CA PHE A 23 -4.23 20.28 -9.33
C PHE A 23 -5.69 20.75 -9.47
N ALA A 24 -6.43 20.87 -8.36
CA ALA A 24 -7.80 21.40 -8.34
C ALA A 24 -7.88 22.87 -8.83
N ALA A 25 -6.77 23.62 -8.77
CA ALA A 25 -6.72 25.01 -9.21
C ALA A 25 -6.41 25.19 -10.71
N TYR A 26 -5.83 24.19 -11.39
CA TYR A 26 -5.16 24.39 -12.69
C TYR A 26 -5.80 23.70 -13.91
N PHE A 27 -6.51 22.57 -13.75
CA PHE A 27 -7.09 21.83 -14.89
C PHE A 27 -8.62 21.77 -14.85
N LYS A 28 -9.27 22.05 -15.99
CA LYS A 28 -10.74 22.11 -16.16
C LYS A 28 -11.48 20.80 -15.81
N ASN A 29 -10.81 19.65 -15.72
CA ASN A 29 -11.45 18.35 -15.53
C ASN A 29 -10.69 17.45 -14.52
N LYS A 30 -10.81 17.81 -13.23
CA LYS A 30 -10.08 17.21 -12.09
C LYS A 30 -10.21 15.68 -11.97
N GLU A 31 -11.41 15.15 -12.20
CA GLU A 31 -11.73 13.74 -11.93
C GLU A 31 -11.18 12.81 -13.00
N LYS A 32 -11.19 13.25 -14.26
CA LYS A 32 -10.66 12.48 -15.38
C LYS A 32 -9.14 12.30 -15.26
N PHE A 33 -8.42 13.36 -14.93
CA PHE A 33 -6.96 13.30 -14.74
C PHE A 33 -6.56 12.36 -13.60
N LEU A 34 -7.24 12.44 -12.45
CA LEU A 34 -6.97 11.57 -11.31
C LEU A 34 -7.20 10.10 -11.65
N LYS A 35 -8.32 9.79 -12.30
CA LYS A 35 -8.65 8.43 -12.74
C LYS A 35 -7.58 7.87 -13.67
N GLU A 36 -7.16 8.64 -14.67
CA GLU A 36 -6.12 8.25 -15.63
C GLU A 36 -4.76 8.06 -14.94
N LEU A 37 -4.42 8.93 -13.99
CA LEU A 37 -3.17 8.84 -13.23
C LEU A 37 -3.11 7.58 -12.35
N ILE A 38 -4.17 7.28 -11.61
CA ILE A 38 -4.25 6.07 -10.77
C ILE A 38 -4.29 4.81 -11.63
N LEU A 39 -5.04 4.83 -12.74
CA LEU A 39 -5.12 3.72 -13.66
C LEU A 39 -3.75 3.43 -14.31
N SER A 40 -2.99 4.47 -14.70
CA SER A 40 -1.66 4.30 -15.29
C SER A 40 -0.69 3.59 -14.34
N PHE A 41 -0.65 3.98 -13.06
CA PHE A 41 0.13 3.29 -12.02
C PHE A 41 -0.29 1.82 -11.90
N SER A 42 -1.60 1.59 -11.81
CA SER A 42 -2.17 0.26 -11.54
C SER A 42 -1.92 -0.71 -12.70
N VAL A 43 -2.02 -0.25 -13.95
CA VAL A 43 -1.65 -1.03 -15.13
C VAL A 43 -0.18 -1.43 -15.08
N GLY A 44 0.71 -0.49 -14.74
CA GLY A 44 2.13 -0.79 -14.51
C GLY A 44 2.35 -1.83 -13.42
N SER A 45 1.65 -1.67 -12.28
CA SER A 45 1.73 -2.58 -11.14
C SER A 45 1.29 -4.01 -11.49
N ILE A 46 0.21 -4.15 -12.26
CA ILE A 46 -0.29 -5.45 -12.74
C ILE A 46 0.72 -6.10 -13.68
N VAL A 47 1.30 -5.33 -14.62
CA VAL A 47 2.35 -5.83 -15.53
C VAL A 47 3.58 -6.30 -14.74
N GLY A 48 4.05 -5.51 -13.78
CA GLY A 48 5.17 -5.90 -12.90
C GLY A 48 4.88 -7.18 -12.12
N GLY A 49 3.67 -7.30 -11.55
CA GLY A 49 3.25 -8.49 -10.82
C GLY A 49 3.17 -9.73 -11.72
N ALA A 50 2.68 -9.58 -12.95
CA ALA A 50 2.59 -10.65 -13.93
C ALA A 50 3.98 -11.15 -14.37
N ILE A 51 4.91 -10.21 -14.63
CA ILE A 51 6.31 -10.53 -14.92
C ILE A 51 6.91 -11.35 -13.77
N PHE A 52 6.68 -10.95 -12.52
CA PHE A 52 7.17 -11.71 -11.37
C PHE A 52 6.59 -13.12 -11.29
N CYS A 53 5.28 -13.27 -11.51
CA CYS A 53 4.59 -14.56 -11.42
C CYS A 53 5.08 -15.57 -12.48
N THR A 54 5.55 -15.08 -13.63
CA THR A 54 6.14 -15.94 -14.67
C THR A 54 7.60 -16.32 -14.41
N ALA A 55 8.28 -15.58 -13.51
CA ALA A 55 9.70 -15.78 -13.26
C ALA A 55 9.97 -16.97 -12.33
N ARG A 56 11.06 -17.68 -12.60
CA ARG A 56 11.53 -18.79 -11.77
C ARG A 56 12.16 -18.22 -10.49
N LEU A 57 11.62 -18.54 -9.32
CA LEU A 57 12.04 -17.95 -8.03
C LEU A 57 13.36 -18.49 -7.50
N ARG A 58 14.44 -18.31 -8.26
CA ARG A 58 15.82 -18.51 -7.80
C ARG A 58 16.36 -17.21 -7.21
N LYS A 59 17.18 -17.27 -6.17
CA LYS A 59 17.77 -16.09 -5.50
C LYS A 59 18.39 -15.08 -6.48
N LEU A 60 19.18 -15.56 -7.45
CA LEU A 60 19.78 -14.70 -8.47
C LEU A 60 18.72 -14.01 -9.35
N ILE A 61 17.66 -14.73 -9.74
CA ILE A 61 16.58 -14.18 -10.57
C ILE A 61 15.79 -13.13 -9.76
N VAL A 62 15.51 -13.37 -8.48
CA VAL A 62 14.83 -12.40 -7.63
C VAL A 62 15.68 -11.13 -7.43
N LEU A 63 17.00 -11.25 -7.31
CA LEU A 63 17.91 -10.08 -7.27
C LEU A 63 17.95 -9.34 -8.61
N LEU A 64 17.92 -10.04 -9.74
CA LEU A 64 17.84 -9.43 -11.06
C LEU A 64 16.50 -8.72 -11.30
N LEU A 65 15.39 -9.33 -10.89
CA LEU A 65 14.06 -8.70 -10.96
C LEU A 65 14.01 -7.45 -10.09
N LEU A 66 14.62 -7.49 -8.91
CA LEU A 66 14.74 -6.32 -8.05
C LEU A 66 15.60 -5.22 -8.68
N LEU A 67 16.68 -5.57 -9.37
CA LEU A 67 17.51 -4.61 -10.11
C LEU A 67 16.73 -3.96 -11.25
N ILE A 68 16.01 -4.76 -12.05
CA ILE A 68 15.14 -4.28 -13.12
C ILE A 68 14.06 -3.36 -12.55
N ALA A 69 13.49 -3.74 -11.41
CA ALA A 69 12.48 -2.97 -10.73
C ALA A 69 12.98 -1.58 -10.33
N ASP A 70 14.15 -1.51 -9.69
CA ASP A 70 14.75 -0.26 -9.22
C ASP A 70 15.13 0.65 -10.40
N VAL A 71 15.71 0.10 -11.47
CA VAL A 71 16.00 0.84 -12.71
C VAL A 71 14.71 1.38 -13.35
N SER A 72 13.65 0.57 -13.43
CA SER A 72 12.37 1.01 -13.98
C SER A 72 11.74 2.12 -13.12
N ALA A 73 11.83 2.03 -11.80
CA ALA A 73 11.33 3.06 -10.89
C ALA A 73 12.12 4.38 -11.04
N ILE A 74 13.46 4.31 -11.17
CA ILE A 74 14.31 5.49 -11.45
C ILE A 74 13.90 6.16 -12.76
N ILE A 75 13.72 5.39 -13.84
CA ILE A 75 13.27 5.92 -15.14
C ILE A 75 11.88 6.57 -15.02
N GLY A 76 10.96 5.93 -14.30
CA GLY A 76 9.63 6.46 -14.04
C GLY A 76 9.66 7.80 -13.27
N CYS A 77 10.46 7.90 -12.21
CA CYS A 77 10.65 9.12 -11.43
C CYS A 77 11.21 10.27 -12.29
N LEU A 78 12.23 10.00 -13.11
CA LEU A 78 12.79 10.99 -14.04
C LEU A 78 11.77 11.42 -15.10
N GLY A 79 11.03 10.46 -15.65
CA GLY A 79 9.98 10.72 -16.65
C GLY A 79 8.86 11.60 -16.10
N MET A 80 8.46 11.41 -14.83
CA MET A 80 7.50 12.29 -14.16
C MET A 80 8.12 13.67 -13.87
N SER A 81 9.33 13.71 -13.31
CA SER A 81 9.98 14.97 -12.89
C SER A 81 10.25 15.93 -14.06
N TYR A 82 10.62 15.41 -15.24
CA TYR A 82 10.88 16.24 -16.43
C TYR A 82 9.68 16.38 -17.37
N SER A 83 8.48 16.00 -16.90
CA SER A 83 7.29 16.02 -17.75
C SER A 83 6.85 17.44 -18.11
N ALA A 84 6.63 17.67 -19.41
CA ALA A 84 6.05 18.91 -19.94
C ALA A 84 4.55 18.75 -20.29
N SER A 85 4.04 17.50 -20.30
CA SER A 85 2.68 17.15 -20.70
C SER A 85 2.09 16.07 -19.79
N SER A 86 0.77 16.10 -19.58
CA SER A 86 0.02 15.09 -18.81
C SER A 86 0.26 13.66 -19.28
N THR A 87 0.41 13.44 -20.59
CA THR A 87 0.68 12.10 -21.15
C THR A 87 2.03 11.56 -20.70
N GLN A 88 3.05 12.42 -20.56
CA GLN A 88 4.37 12.01 -20.08
C GLN A 88 4.31 11.61 -18.60
N ILE A 89 3.48 12.28 -17.80
CA ILE A 89 3.21 11.90 -16.41
C ILE A 89 2.61 10.49 -16.38
N TYR A 90 1.58 10.21 -17.18
CA TYR A 90 0.94 8.89 -17.20
C TYR A 90 1.90 7.77 -17.63
N ILE A 91 2.73 8.01 -18.64
CA ILE A 91 3.73 7.03 -19.09
C ILE A 91 4.78 6.79 -18.00
N GLY A 92 5.34 7.87 -17.43
CA GLY A 92 6.30 7.76 -16.33
C GLY A 92 5.72 7.03 -15.13
N ARG A 93 4.43 7.25 -14.85
CA ARG A 93 3.70 6.61 -13.76
C ARG A 93 3.47 5.11 -13.99
N GLY A 94 3.15 4.72 -15.22
CA GLY A 94 3.04 3.30 -15.57
C GLY A 94 4.38 2.57 -15.42
N ILE A 95 5.48 3.15 -15.91
CA ILE A 95 6.82 2.57 -15.76
C ILE A 95 7.21 2.46 -14.28
N PHE A 96 6.93 3.50 -13.50
CA PHE A 96 7.15 3.50 -12.06
C PHE A 96 6.35 2.40 -11.35
N GLY A 97 5.08 2.18 -11.74
CA GLY A 97 4.23 1.12 -11.21
C GLY A 97 4.81 -0.28 -11.41
N VAL A 98 5.43 -0.56 -12.55
CA VAL A 98 6.12 -1.84 -12.82
C VAL A 98 7.22 -2.08 -11.78
N GLY A 99 8.05 -1.06 -11.53
CA GLY A 99 9.14 -1.14 -10.56
C GLY A 99 8.66 -1.35 -9.13
N ILE A 100 7.67 -0.58 -8.69
CA ILE A 100 7.12 -0.69 -7.35
C ILE A 100 6.53 -2.08 -7.08
N SER A 101 5.79 -2.65 -8.05
CA SER A 101 5.19 -3.98 -7.91
C SER A 101 6.24 -5.08 -7.80
N LEU A 102 7.24 -5.07 -8.68
CA LEU A 102 8.35 -6.02 -8.63
C LEU A 102 9.13 -5.91 -7.31
N MET A 103 9.37 -4.69 -6.80
CA MET A 103 10.01 -4.46 -5.51
C MET A 103 9.16 -5.00 -4.34
N SER A 104 7.85 -4.74 -4.36
CA SER A 104 6.90 -5.17 -3.32
C SER A 104 6.91 -6.68 -3.11
N ILE A 105 6.99 -7.43 -4.21
CA ILE A 105 7.02 -8.89 -4.18
C ILE A 105 8.42 -9.43 -3.85
N SER A 106 9.47 -8.83 -4.43
CA SER A 106 10.86 -9.30 -4.24
C SER A 106 11.38 -9.08 -2.82
N MET A 107 10.98 -7.99 -2.16
CA MET A 107 11.51 -7.58 -0.86
C MET A 107 11.27 -8.61 0.26
N PRO A 108 10.02 -9.05 0.55
CA PRO A 108 9.76 -10.08 1.56
C PRO A 108 10.51 -11.39 1.30
N ILE A 109 10.65 -11.79 0.03
CA ILE A 109 11.30 -13.04 -0.37
C ILE A 109 12.80 -12.99 -0.05
N ILE A 110 13.48 -11.90 -0.42
CA ILE A 110 14.92 -11.73 -0.15
C ILE A 110 15.19 -11.69 1.36
N ILE A 111 14.31 -11.06 2.15
CA ILE A 111 14.49 -10.94 3.60
C ILE A 111 14.64 -12.31 4.24
N ILE A 112 13.86 -13.31 3.83
CA ILE A 112 13.94 -14.64 4.46
C ILE A 112 15.11 -15.46 3.99
N GLN A 113 15.54 -15.23 2.77
CA GLN A 113 16.77 -15.83 2.27
C GLN A 113 18.00 -15.31 3.02
N ILE A 114 17.92 -14.13 3.63
CA ILE A 114 19.03 -13.52 4.38
C ILE A 114 18.83 -13.67 5.92
N TRP A 115 17.59 -13.56 6.42
CA TRP A 115 17.23 -13.50 7.84
C TRP A 115 16.02 -14.41 8.18
N PRO A 116 16.20 -15.74 8.25
CA PRO A 116 15.10 -16.70 8.42
C PRO A 116 14.36 -16.63 9.77
N THR A 117 14.90 -15.96 10.79
CA THR A 117 14.37 -15.97 12.18
C THR A 117 13.62 -14.71 12.60
N LYS A 118 13.34 -13.74 11.70
CA LYS A 118 12.80 -12.42 12.10
C LYS A 118 11.63 -11.91 11.23
N CYS A 119 10.47 -12.57 11.29
CA CYS A 119 9.20 -12.04 10.74
C CYS A 119 8.82 -10.66 11.33
N LYS A 120 9.38 -10.27 12.49
CA LYS A 120 9.19 -8.96 13.13
C LYS A 120 9.63 -7.78 12.25
N ILE A 121 10.58 -7.99 11.33
CA ILE A 121 11.09 -6.93 10.44
C ILE A 121 10.02 -6.56 9.40
N VAL A 122 9.16 -7.50 9.02
CA VAL A 122 8.08 -7.25 8.05
C VAL A 122 7.02 -6.27 8.60
N ALA A 123 6.84 -6.19 9.93
CA ALA A 123 5.97 -5.19 10.53
C ALA A 123 6.50 -3.75 10.43
N THR A 124 7.82 -3.57 10.27
CA THR A 124 8.44 -2.23 10.23
C THR A 124 8.25 -1.50 8.91
N THR A 125 7.81 -2.16 7.83
CA THR A 125 7.48 -1.46 6.57
C THR A 125 6.23 -0.62 6.68
N GLY A 126 5.23 -1.04 7.47
CA GLY A 126 4.05 -0.21 7.73
C GLY A 126 4.42 1.12 8.39
N LEU A 127 5.31 1.08 9.39
CA LEU A 127 5.87 2.28 10.01
C LEU A 127 6.72 3.10 9.02
N ALA A 128 7.56 2.44 8.23
CA ALA A 128 8.38 3.10 7.23
C ALA A 128 7.53 3.79 6.13
N TYR A 129 6.40 3.19 5.75
CA TYR A 129 5.41 3.79 4.86
C TYR A 129 4.87 5.10 5.44
N GLN A 130 4.50 5.13 6.71
CA GLN A 130 4.04 6.38 7.33
C GLN A 130 5.15 7.45 7.42
N ILE A 131 6.40 7.04 7.71
CA ILE A 131 7.54 7.97 7.69
C ILE A 131 7.73 8.56 6.28
N GLY A 132 7.61 7.73 5.23
CA GLY A 132 7.67 8.21 3.85
C GLY A 132 6.56 9.21 3.52
N LEU A 133 5.33 8.93 3.98
CA LEU A 133 4.18 9.82 3.80
C LEU A 133 4.43 11.18 4.46
N VAL A 134 4.88 11.20 5.72
CA VAL A 134 5.27 12.43 6.44
C VAL A 134 6.40 13.15 5.70
N ALA A 135 7.43 12.42 5.25
CA ALA A 135 8.55 13.01 4.54
C ALA A 135 8.13 13.69 3.24
N SER A 136 7.13 13.17 2.53
CA SER A 136 6.58 13.85 1.35
C SER A 136 5.95 15.19 1.70
N GLN A 137 5.18 15.28 2.78
CA GLN A 137 4.57 16.55 3.21
C GLN A 137 5.60 17.60 3.63
N LEU A 138 6.75 17.17 4.15
CA LEU A 138 7.83 18.08 4.57
C LEU A 138 8.75 18.52 3.43
N LEU A 139 9.08 17.60 2.51
CA LEU A 139 10.05 17.85 1.42
C LEU A 139 9.43 18.53 0.21
N VAL A 140 8.12 18.41 0.06
CA VAL A 140 7.37 19.04 -1.02
C VAL A 140 7.05 20.47 -0.59
N ALA A 141 8.05 21.35 -0.71
CA ALA A 141 7.91 22.78 -0.47
C ALA A 141 7.89 23.52 -1.81
N GLY A 142 6.76 24.10 -2.18
CA GLY A 142 6.66 25.03 -3.30
C GLY A 142 5.26 25.12 -3.89
N ASP A 143 4.92 26.31 -4.37
CA ASP A 143 3.60 26.61 -4.92
C ASP A 143 3.49 26.09 -6.36
N GLY A 144 2.43 25.33 -6.63
CA GLY A 144 2.06 24.90 -7.97
C GLY A 144 2.47 23.47 -8.31
N TRP A 145 1.60 22.85 -9.12
CA TRP A 145 1.67 21.45 -9.50
C TRP A 145 3.01 20.99 -10.09
N ARG A 146 3.76 21.88 -10.74
CA ARG A 146 5.09 21.57 -11.28
C ARG A 146 6.11 21.34 -10.18
N SER A 147 6.05 22.11 -9.08
CA SER A 147 6.92 21.87 -7.92
C SER A 147 6.62 20.50 -7.30
N LEU A 148 5.33 20.15 -7.20
CA LEU A 148 4.89 18.86 -6.71
C LEU A 148 5.35 17.70 -7.60
N VAL A 149 5.24 17.84 -8.92
CA VAL A 149 5.74 16.82 -9.86
C VAL A 149 7.27 16.75 -9.87
N ASN A 150 7.97 17.89 -9.77
CA ASN A 150 9.43 17.92 -9.66
C ASN A 150 9.95 17.27 -8.37
N SER A 151 9.14 17.24 -7.31
CA SER A 151 9.52 16.60 -6.05
C SER A 151 9.70 15.08 -6.18
N TYR A 152 9.22 14.44 -7.26
CA TYR A 152 9.58 13.06 -7.60
C TYR A 152 11.10 12.86 -7.76
N ILE A 153 11.88 13.92 -7.97
CA ILE A 153 13.34 13.86 -7.99
C ILE A 153 13.92 13.42 -6.64
N TRP A 154 13.25 13.72 -5.52
CA TRP A 154 13.70 13.32 -4.18
C TRP A 154 13.60 11.81 -3.96
N LEU A 155 12.74 11.11 -4.70
CA LEU A 155 12.67 9.64 -4.67
C LEU A 155 13.91 9.00 -5.30
N LEU A 156 14.70 9.70 -6.12
CA LEU A 156 15.90 9.11 -6.73
C LEU A 156 16.93 8.69 -5.67
N LEU A 157 17.11 9.48 -4.62
CA LEU A 157 18.11 9.21 -3.59
C LEU A 157 17.90 7.85 -2.89
N PRO A 158 16.71 7.53 -2.36
CA PRO A 158 16.44 6.21 -1.78
C PRO A 158 16.47 5.07 -2.80
N HIS A 159 16.13 5.28 -4.08
CA HIS A 159 16.31 4.27 -5.13
C HIS A 159 17.80 4.02 -5.43
N LEU A 160 18.62 5.07 -5.56
CA LEU A 160 20.07 4.92 -5.75
C LEU A 160 20.74 4.19 -4.59
N LEU A 161 20.30 4.45 -3.35
CA LEU A 161 20.75 3.70 -2.18
C LEU A 161 20.36 2.22 -2.25
N LEU A 162 19.16 1.91 -2.75
CA LEU A 162 18.73 0.54 -2.97
C LEU A 162 19.57 -0.13 -4.07
N LEU A 163 19.85 0.58 -5.17
CA LEU A 163 20.66 0.11 -6.29
C LEU A 163 22.05 -0.33 -5.84
N VAL A 164 22.76 0.55 -5.11
CA VAL A 164 24.10 0.26 -4.57
C VAL A 164 24.05 -1.00 -3.71
N PHE A 165 23.02 -1.13 -2.86
CA PHE A 165 22.86 -2.30 -2.02
C PHE A 165 22.68 -3.58 -2.82
N VAL A 166 21.79 -3.59 -3.82
CA VAL A 166 21.53 -4.77 -4.66
C VAL A 166 22.79 -5.22 -5.38
N LEU A 167 23.57 -4.27 -5.93
CA LEU A 167 24.84 -4.55 -6.59
C LEU A 167 25.88 -5.15 -5.62
N CYS A 168 26.01 -4.60 -4.41
CA CYS A 168 26.89 -5.16 -3.38
C CYS A 168 26.49 -6.59 -2.98
N PHE A 169 25.19 -6.88 -2.90
CA PHE A 169 24.69 -8.21 -2.52
C PHE A 169 24.85 -9.23 -3.64
N MET A 170 24.70 -8.81 -4.90
CA MET A 170 25.01 -9.64 -6.06
C MET A 170 26.50 -10.01 -6.11
N HIS A 171 27.39 -9.09 -5.75
CA HIS A 171 28.84 -9.33 -5.77
C HIS A 171 29.31 -10.33 -4.70
N LYS A 172 28.68 -10.38 -3.52
CA LYS A 172 29.10 -11.22 -2.38
C LYS A 172 28.92 -12.74 -2.56
N GLY A 173 28.57 -13.23 -3.76
CA GLY A 173 28.59 -14.65 -4.09
C GLY A 173 27.35 -15.41 -3.59
N VAL A 174 26.76 -16.18 -4.50
CA VAL A 174 25.54 -16.95 -4.31
C VAL A 174 25.86 -18.24 -3.55
N GLY A 175 25.53 -18.28 -2.25
CA GLY A 175 25.46 -19.55 -1.50
C GLY A 175 24.37 -20.46 -2.08
N GLN A 176 24.75 -21.71 -2.36
CA GLN A 176 23.96 -22.71 -3.10
C GLN A 176 22.67 -23.17 -2.40
N SER A 177 21.74 -23.58 -3.27
CA SER A 177 20.66 -24.56 -3.08
C SER A 177 19.51 -24.17 -2.15
N GLN A 178 18.46 -23.62 -2.75
CA GLN A 178 17.10 -23.88 -2.27
C GLN A 178 16.25 -24.43 -3.42
N SER A 179 15.39 -25.37 -3.06
CA SER A 179 14.46 -26.05 -3.96
C SER A 179 13.66 -25.04 -4.76
N GLU A 180 13.53 -25.32 -6.05
CA GLU A 180 12.63 -24.62 -6.94
C GLU A 180 11.20 -24.58 -6.36
N SER A 181 10.66 -23.39 -6.17
CA SER A 181 9.28 -23.25 -5.72
C SER A 181 8.34 -23.66 -6.85
N ARG A 182 7.60 -24.75 -6.68
CA ARG A 182 6.60 -25.21 -7.65
C ARG A 182 5.29 -24.43 -7.50
N VAL A 183 4.74 -24.01 -8.64
CA VAL A 183 3.43 -23.33 -8.73
C VAL A 183 2.29 -24.27 -8.32
N ASP A 184 2.42 -25.57 -8.61
CA ASP A 184 1.39 -26.59 -8.37
C ASP A 184 0.94 -26.66 -6.90
N GLY A 185 1.86 -26.40 -5.95
CA GLY A 185 1.57 -26.42 -4.52
C GLY A 185 0.71 -25.23 -4.04
N VAL A 186 0.70 -24.11 -4.77
CA VAL A 186 -0.11 -22.92 -4.41
C VAL A 186 -1.60 -23.24 -4.56
N PHE A 187 -1.98 -23.82 -5.71
CA PHE A 187 -3.37 -24.18 -6.00
C PHE A 187 -3.87 -25.36 -5.18
N GLN A 188 -2.98 -26.19 -4.62
CA GLN A 188 -3.35 -27.22 -3.65
C GLN A 188 -3.73 -26.63 -2.28
N ASN A 189 -3.22 -25.46 -1.92
CA ASN A 189 -3.57 -24.75 -0.68
C ASN A 189 -4.49 -23.55 -0.95
N CYS A 190 -5.67 -23.83 -1.52
CA CYS A 190 -6.72 -22.82 -1.74
C CYS A 190 -7.09 -22.05 -0.46
N LYS A 191 -7.00 -22.68 0.71
CA LYS A 191 -7.34 -22.04 1.99
C LYS A 191 -6.41 -20.86 2.31
N GLY A 192 -5.10 -21.04 2.20
CA GLY A 192 -4.12 -19.97 2.42
C GLY A 192 -4.23 -18.85 1.39
N LEU A 193 -4.47 -19.20 0.12
CA LEU A 193 -4.67 -18.26 -0.97
C LEU A 193 -5.90 -17.37 -0.74
N VAL A 194 -7.06 -17.98 -0.50
CA VAL A 194 -8.33 -17.27 -0.27
C VAL A 194 -8.25 -16.40 0.97
N ALA A 195 -7.71 -16.91 2.08
CA ALA A 195 -7.55 -16.14 3.30
C ALA A 195 -6.66 -14.91 3.08
N SER A 196 -5.54 -15.06 2.37
CA SER A 196 -4.62 -13.95 2.11
C SER A 196 -5.23 -12.88 1.21
N VAL A 197 -5.94 -13.28 0.16
CA VAL A 197 -6.67 -12.35 -0.72
C VAL A 197 -7.70 -11.57 0.08
N ILE A 198 -8.50 -12.22 0.94
CA ILE A 198 -9.49 -11.56 1.80
C ILE A 198 -8.83 -10.53 2.73
N VAL A 199 -7.72 -10.91 3.37
CA VAL A 199 -7.01 -10.03 4.30
C VAL A 199 -6.46 -8.80 3.57
N GLN A 200 -5.83 -8.99 2.41
CA GLN A 200 -5.27 -7.88 1.64
C GLN A 200 -6.36 -6.99 1.03
N LEU A 201 -7.48 -7.57 0.61
CA LEU A 201 -8.66 -6.82 0.20
C LEU A 201 -9.24 -5.99 1.34
N SER A 202 -9.38 -6.54 2.54
CA SER A 202 -9.91 -5.81 3.69
C SER A 202 -9.05 -4.58 4.02
N ALA A 203 -7.73 -4.68 3.85
CA ALA A 203 -6.82 -3.56 4.01
C ALA A 203 -6.89 -2.54 2.86
N SER A 204 -7.09 -2.99 1.63
CA SER A 204 -7.19 -2.13 0.44
C SER A 204 -8.52 -1.37 0.36
N VAL A 205 -9.64 -2.03 0.69
CA VAL A 205 -11.00 -1.46 0.67
C VAL A 205 -11.16 -0.35 1.72
N LEU A 206 -10.46 -0.49 2.85
CA LEU A 206 -10.45 0.50 3.94
C LEU A 206 -9.24 1.45 3.85
N GLY A 207 -8.45 1.30 2.78
CA GLY A 207 -7.13 1.87 2.63
C GLY A 207 -7.12 3.39 2.50
N VAL A 208 -6.02 3.97 2.98
CA VAL A 208 -5.73 5.41 3.09
C VAL A 208 -6.00 6.19 1.79
N LYS A 209 -5.83 5.59 0.61
CA LYS A 209 -5.95 6.27 -0.70
C LYS A 209 -7.34 6.89 -0.93
N ASP A 210 -8.39 6.27 -0.42
CA ASP A 210 -9.76 6.79 -0.53
C ASP A 210 -10.11 7.76 0.60
N PHE A 211 -9.52 7.58 1.79
CA PHE A 211 -9.70 8.52 2.91
C PHE A 211 -8.96 9.83 2.69
N THR A 212 -7.87 9.82 1.93
CA THR A 212 -7.18 11.03 1.45
C THR A 212 -8.11 11.95 0.67
N LYS A 213 -9.04 11.38 -0.11
CA LYS A 213 -10.10 12.08 -0.85
C LYS A 213 -11.17 12.66 0.09
N LEU A 214 -11.44 12.01 1.23
CA LEU A 214 -12.32 12.53 2.29
C LEU A 214 -11.65 13.66 3.10
N THR A 215 -10.36 13.54 3.40
CA THR A 215 -9.60 14.59 4.12
C THR A 215 -9.36 15.83 3.26
N SER A 216 -9.23 15.67 1.94
CA SER A 216 -9.17 16.80 1.00
C SER A 216 -10.49 17.56 0.86
N ILE A 217 -11.64 16.92 1.12
CA ILE A 217 -12.94 17.64 1.16
C ILE A 217 -13.03 18.50 2.42
N LEU A 218 -12.35 18.11 3.49
CA LEU A 218 -12.28 18.86 4.75
C LEU A 218 -11.14 19.89 4.79
N ALA A 219 -10.58 20.28 3.62
CA ALA A 219 -9.45 21.20 3.40
C ALA A 219 -9.45 22.46 4.28
N ASN A 220 -9.07 22.25 5.54
CA ASN A 220 -8.41 23.20 6.41
C ASN A 220 -7.05 22.57 6.64
N ALA A 221 -5.97 23.31 6.39
CA ALA A 221 -4.59 22.85 6.58
C ALA A 221 -4.41 22.13 7.94
N ASP A 222 -5.08 22.63 8.97
CA ASP A 222 -5.13 22.04 10.30
C ASP A 222 -5.46 20.53 10.32
N LEU A 223 -6.45 20.05 9.56
CA LEU A 223 -6.90 18.65 9.66
C LEU A 223 -5.87 17.67 9.07
N SER A 224 -5.15 18.07 8.02
CA SER A 224 -4.14 17.22 7.37
C SER A 224 -3.04 16.83 8.36
N ASP A 225 -2.57 17.78 9.17
CA ASP A 225 -1.51 17.56 10.14
C ASP A 225 -1.95 16.58 11.25
N TYR A 226 -3.17 16.72 11.76
CA TYR A 226 -3.72 15.79 12.77
C TYR A 226 -3.88 14.38 12.20
N VAL A 227 -4.33 14.27 10.95
CA VAL A 227 -4.49 12.98 10.26
C VAL A 227 -3.14 12.27 10.12
N THR A 228 -2.12 12.97 9.61
CA THR A 228 -0.78 12.41 9.48
C THR A 228 -0.18 12.02 10.84
N ALA A 229 -0.38 12.84 11.87
CA ALA A 229 0.07 12.50 13.22
C ALA A 229 -0.60 11.22 13.74
N SER A 230 -1.91 11.08 13.53
CA SER A 230 -2.67 9.89 13.94
C SER A 230 -2.24 8.62 13.20
N SER A 231 -1.93 8.72 11.90
CA SER A 231 -1.49 7.58 11.09
C SER A 231 -0.10 7.07 11.50
N LEU A 232 0.81 8.00 11.83
CA LEU A 232 2.14 7.69 12.32
C LEU A 232 2.09 7.02 13.70
N LEU A 233 1.31 7.59 14.63
CA LEU A 233 1.10 7.01 15.96
C LEU A 233 0.49 5.61 15.89
N GLY A 234 -0.54 5.43 15.05
CA GLY A 234 -1.16 4.12 14.83
C GLY A 234 -0.12 3.11 14.32
N SER A 235 0.70 3.49 13.35
CA SER A 235 1.71 2.56 12.80
C SER A 235 2.85 2.24 13.78
N ILE A 236 3.18 3.12 14.71
CA ILE A 236 4.08 2.80 15.84
C ILE A 236 3.44 1.72 16.72
N VAL A 237 2.17 1.89 17.09
CA VAL A 237 1.42 0.93 17.89
C VAL A 237 1.30 -0.43 17.16
N SER A 238 1.10 -0.41 15.84
CA SER A 238 1.04 -1.60 14.98
C SER A 238 2.25 -2.52 15.14
N VAL A 239 3.47 -1.96 15.15
CA VAL A 239 4.70 -2.75 15.32
C VAL A 239 4.68 -3.55 16.63
N PHE A 240 4.14 -2.98 17.71
CA PHE A 240 4.03 -3.67 18.99
C PHE A 240 2.87 -4.68 19.02
N LEU A 241 1.71 -4.34 18.46
CA LEU A 241 0.53 -5.20 18.44
C LEU A 241 0.76 -6.46 17.62
N VAL A 242 1.35 -6.33 16.42
CA VAL A 242 1.65 -7.46 15.51
C VAL A 242 2.57 -8.49 16.16
N VAL A 243 3.48 -8.04 17.04
CA VAL A 243 4.41 -8.92 17.76
C VAL A 243 3.75 -9.61 18.95
N LYS A 244 2.93 -8.89 19.73
CA LYS A 244 2.37 -9.41 20.99
C LYS A 244 1.12 -10.26 20.76
N LEU A 245 0.19 -9.81 19.92
CA LEU A 245 -1.14 -10.41 19.80
C LEU A 245 -1.19 -11.55 18.78
N LYS A 246 -2.31 -12.30 18.83
CA LYS A 246 -2.72 -13.31 17.84
C LYS A 246 -3.28 -12.61 16.60
N ARG A 247 -3.00 -13.14 15.41
CA ARG A 247 -3.16 -12.42 14.12
C ARG A 247 -4.63 -12.34 13.74
N LYS A 248 -5.37 -13.45 13.86
CA LYS A 248 -6.81 -13.48 13.59
C LYS A 248 -7.56 -12.57 14.56
N VAL A 249 -7.23 -12.66 15.86
CA VAL A 249 -7.88 -11.84 16.89
C VAL A 249 -7.65 -10.37 16.61
N LEU A 250 -6.40 -9.97 16.36
CA LEU A 250 -6.06 -8.60 16.06
C LEU A 250 -6.82 -8.07 14.83
N LEU A 251 -6.83 -8.84 13.73
CA LEU A 251 -7.50 -8.47 12.48
C LEU A 251 -9.03 -8.32 12.63
N VAL A 252 -9.68 -9.28 13.29
CA VAL A 252 -11.13 -9.25 13.52
C VAL A 252 -11.51 -8.09 14.44
N THR A 253 -10.76 -7.88 15.54
CA THR A 253 -11.05 -6.79 16.48
C THR A 253 -10.89 -5.41 15.85
N SER A 254 -9.88 -5.20 15.00
CA SER A 254 -9.71 -3.93 14.29
C SER A 254 -10.80 -3.68 13.26
N LEU A 255 -11.16 -4.70 12.46
CA LEU A 255 -12.22 -4.55 11.47
C LEU A 255 -13.57 -4.27 12.12
N LEU A 256 -13.84 -4.87 13.30
CA LEU A 256 -15.04 -4.57 14.07
C LEU A 256 -15.02 -3.12 14.56
N LEU A 257 -13.91 -2.68 15.15
CA LEU A 257 -13.77 -1.31 15.64
C LEU A 257 -13.94 -0.28 14.51
N MET A 258 -13.29 -0.51 13.36
CA MET A 258 -13.42 0.36 12.19
C MET A 258 -14.84 0.41 11.62
N THR A 259 -15.55 -0.73 11.61
CA THR A 259 -16.94 -0.78 11.15
C THR A 259 -17.85 0.06 12.04
N VAL A 260 -17.65 -0.03 13.36
CA VAL A 260 -18.40 0.77 14.35
C VAL A 260 -18.05 2.26 14.20
N GLU A 261 -16.77 2.61 14.07
CA GLU A 261 -16.34 4.00 13.89
C GLU A 261 -16.91 4.61 12.60
N LEU A 262 -16.93 3.89 11.47
CA LEU A 262 -17.52 4.36 10.22
C LEU A 262 -19.04 4.54 10.32
N ALA A 263 -19.75 3.60 10.97
CA ALA A 263 -21.19 3.72 11.18
C ALA A 263 -21.55 4.92 12.07
N LEU A 264 -20.77 5.14 13.14
CA LEU A 264 -20.92 6.31 14.02
C LEU A 264 -20.59 7.60 13.27
N MET A 265 -19.54 7.61 12.45
CA MET A 265 -19.16 8.76 11.64
C MET A 265 -20.27 9.14 10.65
N GLY A 266 -20.87 8.16 9.97
CA GLY A 266 -21.99 8.40 9.05
C GLY A 266 -23.22 9.02 9.73
N PHE A 267 -23.46 8.71 11.00
CA PHE A 267 -24.59 9.23 11.77
C PHE A 267 -24.33 10.60 12.41
N LEU A 268 -23.15 10.78 13.01
CA LEU A 268 -22.84 11.94 13.84
C LEU A 268 -22.27 13.12 13.03
N VAL A 269 -21.48 12.87 11.99
CA VAL A 269 -20.81 13.95 11.23
C VAL A 269 -21.78 14.97 10.62
N PRO A 270 -22.90 14.58 9.97
CA PRO A 270 -23.80 15.54 9.34
C PRO A 270 -24.41 16.58 10.30
N ASN A 271 -24.55 16.23 11.58
CA ASN A 271 -25.21 17.05 12.59
C ASN A 271 -24.23 17.66 13.61
N SER A 272 -22.93 17.51 13.40
CA SER A 272 -21.90 17.86 14.40
C SER A 272 -20.96 18.98 13.94
N GLY A 273 -20.39 19.67 14.92
CA GLY A 273 -19.39 20.72 14.67
C GLY A 273 -18.04 20.17 14.17
N PRO A 274 -17.19 21.03 13.58
CA PRO A 274 -15.93 20.63 12.95
C PRO A 274 -14.97 19.90 13.90
N THR A 275 -15.03 20.20 15.20
CA THR A 275 -14.19 19.55 16.22
C THR A 275 -14.51 18.06 16.37
N LEU A 276 -15.80 17.68 16.35
CA LEU A 276 -16.18 16.27 16.50
C LEU A 276 -15.75 15.47 15.25
N THR A 277 -15.98 16.03 14.06
CA THR A 277 -15.53 15.43 12.80
C THR A 277 -14.02 15.19 12.78
N LYS A 278 -13.22 16.16 13.24
CA LYS A 278 -11.76 16.03 13.38
C LYS A 278 -11.39 14.84 14.28
N VAL A 279 -12.00 14.73 15.46
CA VAL A 279 -11.72 13.65 16.43
C VAL A 279 -12.09 12.27 15.86
N MET A 280 -13.26 12.14 15.24
CA MET A 280 -13.72 10.86 14.70
C MET A 280 -12.85 10.39 13.53
N VAL A 281 -12.45 11.30 12.63
CA VAL A 281 -11.54 10.98 11.53
C VAL A 281 -10.17 10.54 12.06
N CYS A 282 -9.61 11.24 13.04
CA CYS A 282 -8.31 10.86 13.62
C CYS A 282 -8.38 9.52 14.35
N SER A 283 -9.46 9.23 15.08
CA SER A 283 -9.68 7.92 15.73
C SER A 283 -9.72 6.80 14.70
N TYR A 284 -10.51 6.98 13.63
CA TYR A 284 -10.62 6.00 12.56
C TYR A 284 -9.26 5.72 11.88
N ILE A 285 -8.52 6.77 11.54
CA ILE A 285 -7.20 6.63 10.87
C ILE A 285 -6.17 5.99 11.81
N PHE A 286 -6.21 6.33 13.09
CA PHE A 286 -5.39 5.68 14.11
C PHE A 286 -5.69 4.18 14.17
N THR A 287 -6.97 3.78 14.24
CA THR A 287 -7.39 2.37 14.26
C THR A 287 -6.94 1.64 12.99
N LEU A 288 -7.19 2.25 11.82
CA LEU A 288 -6.78 1.73 10.52
C LEU A 288 -5.26 1.46 10.49
N CYS A 289 -4.45 2.45 10.85
CA CYS A 289 -2.99 2.35 10.80
C CYS A 289 -2.41 1.45 11.89
N SER A 290 -3.11 1.27 13.00
CA SER A 290 -2.70 0.39 14.10
C SER A 290 -2.67 -1.08 13.74
N VAL A 291 -3.34 -1.50 12.66
CA VAL A 291 -3.37 -2.91 12.26
C VAL A 291 -3.15 -3.12 10.77
N MET A 292 -3.83 -2.36 9.90
CA MET A 292 -3.82 -2.60 8.45
C MET A 292 -2.49 -2.22 7.76
N SER A 293 -1.64 -1.41 8.40
CA SER A 293 -0.39 -0.93 7.79
C SER A 293 0.68 -2.01 7.62
N GLY A 294 0.67 -3.05 8.46
CA GLY A 294 1.71 -4.09 8.46
C GLY A 294 1.18 -5.51 8.60
N LEU A 295 0.03 -5.72 9.26
CA LEU A 295 -0.49 -7.08 9.48
C LEU A 295 -0.84 -7.83 8.18
N PRO A 296 -1.48 -7.22 7.16
CA PRO A 296 -1.87 -7.93 5.95
C PRO A 296 -0.71 -8.56 5.19
N SER A 297 0.38 -7.82 5.01
CA SER A 297 1.57 -8.32 4.32
C SER A 297 2.28 -9.41 5.13
N VAL A 298 2.32 -9.28 6.45
CA VAL A 298 2.85 -10.33 7.35
C VAL A 298 1.98 -11.59 7.27
N TYR A 299 0.66 -11.45 7.32
CA TYR A 299 -0.28 -12.57 7.27
C TYR A 299 -0.20 -13.32 5.95
N THR A 300 -0.34 -12.62 4.81
CA THR A 300 -0.25 -13.22 3.47
C THR A 300 1.04 -14.01 3.32
N PHE A 301 2.11 -13.50 3.90
CA PHE A 301 3.39 -14.16 3.87
C PHE A 301 3.47 -15.41 4.77
N GLU A 302 2.94 -15.35 5.99
CA GLU A 302 2.91 -16.48 6.94
C GLU A 302 1.91 -17.57 6.54
N ALA A 303 0.86 -17.25 5.78
CA ALA A 303 -0.21 -18.16 5.39
C ALA A 303 0.26 -19.30 4.45
N PHE A 304 1.38 -19.14 3.76
CA PHE A 304 1.93 -20.15 2.85
C PHE A 304 3.09 -20.94 3.47
N PRO A 305 3.16 -22.27 3.24
CA PRO A 305 4.34 -23.10 3.52
C PRO A 305 5.60 -22.63 2.78
N LYS A 306 6.78 -23.00 3.28
CA LYS A 306 8.07 -22.48 2.79
C LYS A 306 8.34 -22.82 1.32
N GLU A 307 7.80 -23.92 0.83
CA GLU A 307 8.08 -24.51 -0.48
C GLU A 307 7.53 -23.68 -1.65
N TYR A 308 6.40 -23.00 -1.45
CA TYR A 308 5.72 -22.21 -2.50
C TYR A 308 5.32 -20.80 -2.03
N ARG A 309 5.87 -20.35 -0.90
CA ARG A 309 5.58 -19.06 -0.28
C ARG A 309 5.76 -17.87 -1.20
N GLY A 310 6.88 -17.82 -1.93
CA GLY A 310 7.20 -16.70 -2.81
C GLY A 310 6.20 -16.56 -3.96
N VAL A 311 5.81 -17.69 -4.57
CA VAL A 311 4.84 -17.71 -5.68
C VAL A 311 3.44 -17.36 -5.16
N GLY A 312 3.03 -17.96 -4.04
CA GLY A 312 1.73 -17.67 -3.42
C GLY A 312 1.59 -16.20 -3.06
N PHE A 313 2.62 -15.61 -2.42
CA PHE A 313 2.65 -14.18 -2.10
C PHE A 313 2.54 -13.29 -3.35
N ALA A 314 3.29 -13.61 -4.41
CA ALA A 314 3.25 -12.88 -5.67
C ALA A 314 1.86 -12.89 -6.33
N ILE A 315 1.21 -14.05 -6.37
CA ILE A 315 -0.14 -14.22 -6.92
C ILE A 315 -1.15 -13.40 -6.11
N VAL A 316 -1.09 -13.45 -4.77
CA VAL A 316 -1.98 -12.65 -3.91
C VAL A 316 -1.78 -11.17 -4.16
N CYS A 317 -0.53 -10.69 -4.24
CA CYS A 317 -0.22 -9.30 -4.57
C CYS A 317 -0.85 -8.90 -5.91
N LEU A 318 -0.64 -9.69 -6.98
CA LEU A 318 -1.21 -9.42 -8.29
C LEU A 318 -2.75 -9.37 -8.26
N LEU A 319 -3.40 -10.35 -7.63
CA LEU A 319 -4.86 -10.36 -7.48
C LEU A 319 -5.36 -9.13 -6.71
N THR A 320 -4.62 -8.71 -5.68
CA THR A 320 -4.97 -7.53 -4.89
C THR A 320 -4.89 -6.26 -5.72
N GLU A 321 -3.86 -6.10 -6.55
CA GLU A 321 -3.70 -4.93 -7.43
C GLU A 321 -4.84 -4.86 -8.47
N ILE A 322 -5.21 -5.99 -9.06
CA ILE A 322 -6.36 -6.07 -9.99
C ILE A 322 -7.65 -5.67 -9.28
N LEU A 323 -7.91 -6.24 -8.10
CA LEU A 323 -9.13 -5.94 -7.35
C LEU A 323 -9.16 -4.50 -6.83
N GLN A 324 -8.01 -3.92 -6.51
CA GLN A 324 -7.90 -2.51 -6.12
C GLN A 324 -8.36 -1.58 -7.23
N VAL A 325 -8.06 -1.87 -8.50
CA VAL A 325 -8.58 -1.08 -9.64
C VAL A 325 -10.10 -1.16 -9.71
N VAL A 326 -10.67 -2.35 -9.53
CA VAL A 326 -12.13 -2.56 -9.55
C VAL A 326 -12.80 -1.78 -8.41
N ILE A 327 -12.23 -1.86 -7.20
CA ILE A 327 -12.73 -1.14 -6.02
C ILE A 327 -12.68 0.37 -6.24
N PHE A 328 -11.56 0.90 -6.74
CA PHE A 328 -11.40 2.33 -7.00
C PHE A 328 -12.44 2.86 -8.01
N ILE A 329 -12.66 2.13 -9.12
CA ILE A 329 -13.67 2.51 -10.11
C ILE A 329 -15.09 2.42 -9.51
N GLY A 330 -15.40 1.34 -8.78
CA GLY A 330 -16.71 1.12 -8.19
C GLY A 330 -17.09 2.15 -7.14
N LEU A 331 -16.15 2.51 -6.26
CA LEU A 331 -16.37 3.48 -5.18
C LEU A 331 -16.53 4.91 -5.69
N ASP A 332 -15.85 5.27 -6.78
CA ASP A 332 -16.00 6.58 -7.38
C ASP A 332 -17.41 6.79 -7.96
N MET A 333 -17.95 5.78 -8.65
CA MET A 333 -19.34 5.79 -9.12
C MET A 333 -20.31 5.96 -7.94
N LEU A 334 -20.09 5.22 -6.86
CA LEU A 334 -20.96 5.24 -5.69
C LEU A 334 -20.93 6.59 -4.96
N THR A 335 -19.79 7.29 -4.97
CA THR A 335 -19.64 8.60 -4.34
C THR A 335 -20.36 9.71 -5.12
N ILE A 336 -20.40 9.61 -6.45
CA ILE A 336 -21.11 10.57 -7.30
C ILE A 336 -22.63 10.47 -7.07
N ASP A 337 -23.16 9.25 -6.93
CA ASP A 337 -24.60 9.01 -6.84
C ASP A 337 -25.17 9.18 -5.43
N MET A 338 -24.44 8.77 -4.38
CA MET A 338 -24.95 8.72 -3.00
C MET A 338 -24.49 9.89 -2.11
N GLY A 339 -23.57 10.72 -2.59
CA GLY A 339 -22.97 11.81 -1.81
C GLY A 339 -22.11 11.35 -0.62
N PHE A 340 -21.56 12.32 0.13
CA PHE A 340 -20.57 12.08 1.17
C PHE A 340 -21.03 11.10 2.28
N GLN A 341 -22.24 11.30 2.81
CA GLN A 341 -22.78 10.45 3.87
C GLN A 341 -23.06 9.03 3.36
N GLY A 342 -23.56 8.90 2.13
CA GLY A 342 -23.78 7.61 1.47
C GLY A 342 -22.48 6.83 1.26
N SER A 343 -21.40 7.51 0.85
CA SER A 343 -20.07 6.90 0.73
C SER A 343 -19.57 6.33 2.05
N ILE A 344 -19.71 7.07 3.17
CA ILE A 344 -19.27 6.59 4.50
C ILE A 344 -20.03 5.32 4.90
N TYR A 345 -21.35 5.28 4.68
CA TYR A 345 -22.13 4.07 4.94
C TYR A 345 -21.74 2.90 4.04
N ALA A 346 -21.41 3.16 2.77
CA ALA A 346 -20.91 2.11 1.89
C ALA A 346 -19.56 1.55 2.36
N TYR A 347 -18.64 2.40 2.84
CA TYR A 347 -17.41 1.93 3.50
C TYR A 347 -17.70 1.11 4.76
N ALA A 348 -18.70 1.50 5.57
CA ALA A 348 -19.10 0.73 6.74
C ALA A 348 -19.63 -0.66 6.36
N VAL A 349 -20.46 -0.76 5.31
CA VAL A 349 -20.98 -2.04 4.79
C VAL A 349 -19.85 -2.90 4.22
N LEU A 350 -18.94 -2.30 3.43
CA LEU A 350 -17.79 -3.02 2.89
C LEU A 350 -16.84 -3.50 3.99
N SER A 351 -16.62 -2.69 5.03
CA SER A 351 -15.88 -3.07 6.24
C SER A 351 -16.54 -4.24 6.96
N LEU A 352 -17.88 -4.23 7.07
CA LEU A 352 -18.65 -5.31 7.68
C LEU A 352 -18.54 -6.61 6.86
N VAL A 353 -18.61 -6.53 5.53
CA VAL A 353 -18.38 -7.69 4.65
C VAL A 353 -16.96 -8.22 4.82
N GLY A 354 -15.97 -7.32 4.85
CA GLY A 354 -14.57 -7.68 5.14
C GLY A 354 -14.40 -8.36 6.49
N LEU A 355 -15.10 -7.88 7.53
CA LEU A 355 -15.13 -8.48 8.87
C LEU A 355 -15.72 -9.90 8.85
N VAL A 356 -16.87 -10.08 8.21
CA VAL A 356 -17.55 -11.38 8.11
C VAL A 356 -16.66 -12.38 7.37
N LEU A 357 -16.14 -12.00 6.20
CA LEU A 357 -15.24 -12.84 5.42
C LEU A 357 -13.97 -13.18 6.21
N THR A 358 -13.37 -12.20 6.88
CA THR A 358 -12.20 -12.42 7.74
C THR A 358 -12.53 -13.40 8.87
N HIS A 359 -13.67 -13.26 9.53
CA HIS A 359 -14.03 -14.14 10.64
C HIS A 359 -14.13 -15.61 10.23
N PHE A 360 -14.75 -15.88 9.07
CA PHE A 360 -14.99 -17.25 8.58
C PHE A 360 -13.79 -17.87 7.86
N PHE A 361 -13.07 -17.12 7.02
CA PHE A 361 -12.05 -17.69 6.13
C PHE A 361 -10.62 -17.54 6.65
N VAL A 362 -10.33 -16.59 7.54
CA VAL A 362 -8.98 -16.40 8.10
C VAL A 362 -8.75 -17.35 9.27
N PHE A 363 -7.57 -17.95 9.31
CA PHE A 363 -7.12 -18.85 10.38
C PHE A 363 -5.95 -18.23 11.14
N GLU A 364 -5.63 -18.78 12.31
CA GLU A 364 -4.52 -18.25 13.12
C GLU A 364 -3.19 -18.79 12.58
N THR A 365 -2.25 -17.88 12.25
CA THR A 365 -0.91 -18.25 11.77
C THR A 365 0.12 -18.33 12.91
N LYS A 366 -0.14 -17.70 14.07
CA LYS A 366 0.77 -17.80 15.22
C LYS A 366 0.55 -19.12 15.95
N THR A 367 1.45 -20.07 15.76
CA THR A 367 1.62 -21.19 16.69
C THR A 367 2.26 -20.62 17.95
N THR A 368 1.46 -20.55 19.02
CA THR A 368 1.78 -20.18 20.43
C THR A 368 3.14 -19.55 20.71
#